data_AF-A0A533RLQ1-F1
#
_entry.id   AF-A0A533RLQ1-F1
#
_cell.length_a   1.000
_cell.length_b   1.000
_cell.length_c   1.000
_cell.angle_alpha   90.00
_cell.angle_beta   90.00
_cell.angle_gamma   90.00
#
_symmetry.space_group_name_H-M   'P 1'
#
loop_
_entity.id
_entity.type
_entity.pdbx_description
1 polymer ?
#
loop_
_entity_poly.entity_id
_entity_poly.type
_entity_poly.pdbx_seq_one_letter_code
_entity_poly.pdbx_strand_id
1 'polypeptide(L)'
;MEMHAGLREDYDRSCGAAVVFDFCDKVSLEGQAEERMFPLAVTALDVLAAADAADVRALVTAFLIKAMAVQGYRPQLAGCVHCASEKCGAGFSIEAGGVVCAECAGEDEAVVPLSSAGRSAIGALMGARMAEVAALGVPDEVLDGVARLVRTFVQHHLPARMKSLGFLG
;
A
#
# COMPACT_ATOMS: atom_id res chain seq x y z
N MET A 1 27.30 10.10 12.18
CA MET A 1 26.14 9.20 12.19
C MET A 1 24.90 10.07 12.09
N GLU A 2 24.64 10.62 10.90
CA GLU A 2 23.49 11.50 10.68
C GLU A 2 22.27 10.63 10.43
N MET A 3 21.59 10.28 11.52
CA MET A 3 20.37 9.49 11.49
C MET A 3 19.30 10.27 10.70
N HIS A 4 18.99 9.81 9.49
CA HIS A 4 17.92 10.27 8.59
C HIS A 4 17.66 11.79 8.59
N ALA A 5 18.70 12.62 8.38
CA ALA A 5 18.52 14.07 8.29
C ALA A 5 17.52 14.45 7.18
N GLY A 6 17.60 13.77 6.03
CA GLY A 6 16.70 13.98 4.90
C GLY A 6 15.22 13.74 5.19
N LEU A 7 14.85 12.93 6.20
CA LEU A 7 13.45 12.81 6.62
C LEU A 7 12.96 14.05 7.37
N ARG A 8 13.83 14.69 8.16
CA ARG A 8 13.47 15.79 9.07
C ARG A 8 13.43 17.15 8.37
N GLU A 9 14.15 17.28 7.26
CA GLU A 9 14.33 18.54 6.54
C GLU A 9 13.31 18.75 5.42
N ASP A 10 12.56 17.70 5.08
CA ASP A 10 11.53 17.73 4.04
C ASP A 10 10.18 17.26 4.61
N TYR A 11 9.13 18.04 4.34
CA TYR A 11 7.80 17.81 4.91
C TYR A 11 7.16 16.53 4.38
N ASP A 12 7.25 16.25 3.07
CA ASP A 12 6.63 15.08 2.47
C ASP A 12 7.32 13.80 2.96
N ARG A 13 8.65 13.81 3.02
CA ARG A 13 9.42 12.69 3.58
C ARG A 13 9.09 12.44 5.06
N SER A 14 8.97 13.50 5.86
CA SER A 14 8.51 13.43 7.26
C SER A 14 7.12 12.79 7.37
N CYS A 15 6.17 13.22 6.53
CA CYS A 15 4.83 12.65 6.50
C CYS A 15 4.85 11.17 6.09
N GLY A 16 5.63 10.80 5.07
CA GLY A 16 5.78 9.42 4.63
C GLY A 16 6.37 8.52 5.73
N ALA A 17 7.40 8.99 6.43
CA ALA A 17 7.97 8.28 7.58
C ALA A 17 6.94 8.13 8.72
N ALA A 18 6.12 9.14 8.99
CA ALA A 18 5.05 9.05 9.98
C ALA A 18 4.01 7.98 9.61
N VAL A 19 3.74 7.74 8.32
CA VAL A 19 2.90 6.62 7.88
C VAL A 19 3.55 5.27 8.20
N VAL A 20 4.84 5.12 7.92
CA VAL A 20 5.59 3.90 8.23
C VAL A 20 5.55 3.59 9.73
N PHE A 21 5.85 4.60 10.57
CA PHE A 21 5.86 4.44 12.02
C PHE A 21 4.47 4.13 12.59
N ASP A 22 3.44 4.88 12.18
CA ASP A 22 2.07 4.66 12.69
C ASP A 22 1.56 3.27 12.29
N PHE A 23 1.87 2.79 11.09
CA PHE A 23 1.53 1.41 10.70
C PHE A 23 2.23 0.39 11.60
N CYS A 24 3.54 0.53 11.81
CA CYS A 24 4.30 -0.38 12.68
C CYS A 24 3.75 -0.38 14.11
N ASP A 25 3.41 0.78 14.66
CA ASP A 25 2.77 0.93 15.97
C ASP A 25 1.44 0.16 16.07
N LYS A 26 0.67 0.08 14.97
CA LYS A 26 -0.65 -0.61 14.97
C LYS A 26 -0.57 -2.12 14.84
N VAL A 27 0.46 -2.63 14.19
CA VAL A 27 0.57 -4.06 13.89
C VAL A 27 1.51 -4.81 14.83
N SER A 28 2.41 -4.11 15.51
CA SER A 28 3.39 -4.75 16.38
C SER A 28 2.75 -5.18 17.71
N LEU A 29 3.07 -6.39 18.16
CA LEU A 29 2.72 -6.89 19.48
C LEU A 29 3.94 -6.86 20.40
N GLU A 30 3.76 -6.42 21.64
CA GLU A 30 4.83 -6.34 22.62
C GLU A 30 5.46 -7.73 22.87
N GLY A 31 6.79 -7.80 22.78
CA GLY A 31 7.55 -9.03 23.00
C GLY A 31 7.58 -10.02 21.82
N GLN A 32 6.97 -9.68 20.68
CA GLN A 32 7.06 -10.50 19.46
C GLN A 32 8.06 -9.92 18.46
N ALA A 33 8.91 -10.78 17.90
CA ALA A 33 9.86 -10.41 16.87
C ALA A 33 9.16 -10.35 15.50
N GLU A 34 9.28 -9.22 14.83
CA GLU A 34 8.69 -8.97 13.51
C GLU A 34 9.71 -9.17 12.39
N GLU A 35 10.05 -10.43 12.10
CA GLU A 35 11.15 -10.79 11.20
C GLU A 35 11.02 -10.27 9.76
N ARG A 36 9.78 -9.98 9.30
CA ARG A 36 9.51 -9.48 7.94
C ARG A 36 9.10 -8.02 7.93
N MET A 37 8.32 -7.59 8.91
CA MET A 37 7.80 -6.22 8.96
C MET A 37 8.91 -5.22 9.31
N PHE A 38 9.80 -5.57 10.24
CA PHE A 38 10.89 -4.67 10.64
C PHE A 38 11.87 -4.35 9.50
N PRO A 39 12.42 -5.35 8.75
CA PRO A 39 13.27 -5.05 7.61
C PRO A 39 12.58 -4.25 6.51
N LEU A 40 11.28 -4.50 6.26
CA LEU A 40 10.49 -3.74 5.29
C LEU A 40 10.37 -2.27 5.71
N ALA A 41 10.05 -2.01 6.98
CA ALA A 41 9.93 -0.66 7.52
C ALA A 41 11.26 0.10 7.48
N VAL A 42 12.36 -0.53 7.91
CA VAL A 42 13.72 0.06 7.83
C VAL A 42 14.07 0.41 6.40
N THR A 43 13.89 -0.53 5.47
CA THR A 43 14.17 -0.29 4.04
C THR A 43 13.31 0.86 3.49
N ALA A 44 12.03 0.93 3.87
CA ALA A 44 11.14 2.01 3.43
C ALA A 44 11.62 3.37 3.96
N LEU A 45 12.02 3.46 5.23
CA LEU A 45 12.56 4.70 5.83
C LEU A 45 13.88 5.13 5.17
N ASP A 46 14.78 4.19 4.89
CA ASP A 46 16.04 4.46 4.19
C ASP A 46 15.79 5.05 2.80
N VAL A 47 14.89 4.44 2.03
CA VAL A 47 14.55 4.92 0.69
C VAL A 47 13.83 6.28 0.75
N LEU A 48 12.88 6.46 1.68
CA LEU A 48 12.18 7.74 1.89
C LEU A 48 13.14 8.87 2.27
N ALA A 49 14.19 8.59 3.06
CA ALA A 49 15.17 9.58 3.49
C ALA A 49 15.95 10.22 2.32
N ALA A 50 16.07 9.50 1.20
CA ALA A 50 16.80 9.92 0.01
C ALA A 50 15.90 10.22 -1.20
N ALA A 51 14.59 10.00 -1.11
CA ALA A 51 13.66 10.10 -2.24
C ALA A 51 13.34 11.54 -2.63
N ASP A 52 13.09 11.81 -3.90
CA ASP A 52 12.51 13.10 -4.28
C ASP A 52 11.08 13.23 -3.76
N ALA A 53 10.63 14.45 -3.46
CA ALA A 53 9.30 14.69 -2.89
C ALA A 53 8.17 14.09 -3.76
N ALA A 54 8.34 14.12 -5.09
CA ALA A 54 7.41 13.54 -6.05
C ALA A 54 7.23 12.01 -5.90
N ASP A 55 8.25 11.30 -5.41
CA ASP A 55 8.23 9.84 -5.32
C ASP A 55 7.68 9.32 -3.98
N VAL A 56 7.63 10.19 -2.96
CA VAL A 56 7.24 9.82 -1.59
C VAL A 56 5.89 9.09 -1.57
N ARG A 57 4.90 9.57 -2.34
CA ARG A 57 3.57 8.98 -2.36
C ARG A 57 3.55 7.56 -2.94
N ALA A 58 4.33 7.31 -4.00
CA ALA A 58 4.48 5.98 -4.57
C ALA A 58 5.16 5.02 -3.59
N LEU A 59 6.21 5.50 -2.91
CA LEU A 59 6.94 4.76 -1.88
C LEU A 59 6.04 4.38 -0.69
N VAL A 60 5.27 5.34 -0.15
CA VAL A 60 4.34 5.07 0.95
C VAL A 60 3.26 4.07 0.53
N THR A 61 2.72 4.22 -0.68
CA THR A 61 1.71 3.30 -1.21
C THR A 61 2.27 1.88 -1.37
N ALA A 62 3.49 1.75 -1.89
CA ALA A 62 4.19 0.47 -2.01
C ALA A 62 4.47 -0.15 -0.63
N PHE A 63 4.93 0.64 0.34
CA PHE A 63 5.15 0.18 1.70
C PHE A 63 3.86 -0.38 2.30
N LEU A 64 2.75 0.39 2.26
CA LEU A 64 1.49 -0.03 2.86
C LEU A 64 0.96 -1.32 2.26
N ILE A 65 0.94 -1.44 0.93
CA ILE A 65 0.39 -2.64 0.29
C ILE A 65 1.27 -3.88 0.52
N LYS A 66 2.60 -3.71 0.61
CA LYS A 66 3.52 -4.78 1.03
C LYS A 66 3.34 -5.13 2.50
N ALA A 67 3.18 -4.14 3.36
CA ALA A 67 2.98 -4.33 4.79
C ALA A 67 1.67 -5.07 5.08
N MET A 68 0.59 -4.72 4.38
CA MET A 68 -0.67 -5.48 4.40
C MET A 68 -0.46 -6.95 4.01
N ALA A 69 0.33 -7.22 2.98
CA ALA A 69 0.66 -8.58 2.59
C ALA A 69 1.49 -9.34 3.66
N VAL A 70 2.39 -8.66 4.37
CA VAL A 70 3.12 -9.23 5.52
C VAL A 70 2.14 -9.59 6.65
N GLN A 71 1.10 -8.77 6.86
CA GLN A 71 0.04 -8.99 7.85
C GLN A 71 -1.03 -10.01 7.41
N GLY A 72 -0.82 -10.72 6.29
CA GLY A 72 -1.73 -11.76 5.81
C GLY A 72 -2.84 -11.28 4.87
N TYR A 73 -2.94 -9.98 4.60
CA TYR A 73 -3.94 -9.37 3.72
C TYR A 73 -3.39 -9.12 2.32
N ARG A 74 -2.73 -10.12 1.73
CA ARG A 74 -2.12 -9.99 0.40
C ARG A 74 -3.22 -9.85 -0.67
N PRO A 75 -3.23 -8.77 -1.47
CA PRO A 75 -4.21 -8.61 -2.55
C PRO A 75 -4.17 -9.75 -3.58
N GLN A 76 -5.32 -10.34 -3.89
CA GLN A 76 -5.48 -11.28 -4.99
C GLN A 76 -5.76 -10.50 -6.29
N LEU A 77 -4.80 -10.54 -7.22
CA LEU A 77 -4.87 -9.80 -8.48
C LEU A 77 -4.92 -10.70 -9.72
N ALA A 78 -4.85 -12.03 -9.60
CA ALA A 78 -4.77 -12.92 -10.76
C ALA A 78 -6.16 -13.32 -11.29
N GLY A 79 -7.07 -13.67 -10.40
CA GLY A 79 -8.45 -14.08 -10.71
C GLY A 79 -9.42 -13.61 -9.65
N CYS A 80 -10.71 -13.90 -9.86
CA CYS A 80 -11.77 -13.37 -9.02
C CYS A 80 -11.61 -13.92 -7.61
N VAL A 81 -11.59 -13.05 -6.61
CA VAL A 81 -11.39 -13.47 -5.22
C VAL A 81 -12.50 -14.39 -4.72
N HIS A 82 -13.71 -14.30 -5.30
CA HIS A 82 -14.87 -15.10 -4.93
C HIS A 82 -14.99 -16.42 -5.70
N CYS A 83 -14.79 -16.39 -7.03
CA CYS A 83 -15.08 -17.55 -7.89
C CYS A 83 -13.88 -18.06 -8.72
N ALA A 84 -12.70 -17.47 -8.54
CA ALA A 84 -11.46 -17.78 -9.27
C ALA A 84 -11.49 -17.56 -10.80
N SER A 85 -12.57 -16.97 -11.35
CA SER A 85 -12.64 -16.63 -12.78
C SER A 85 -11.50 -15.70 -13.19
N GLU A 86 -10.87 -15.97 -14.33
CA GLU A 86 -9.82 -15.12 -14.90
C GLU A 86 -10.37 -13.82 -15.51
N LYS A 87 -11.69 -13.75 -15.75
CA LYS A 87 -12.39 -12.58 -16.31
C LYS A 87 -12.62 -11.49 -15.26
N CYS A 88 -11.53 -10.94 -14.74
CA CYS A 88 -11.54 -9.90 -13.71
C CYS A 88 -11.30 -8.49 -14.26
N GLY A 89 -11.79 -7.50 -13.53
CA GLY A 89 -11.61 -6.09 -13.87
C GLY A 89 -12.85 -5.22 -13.65
N ALA A 90 -13.89 -5.75 -12.98
CA ALA A 90 -15.06 -4.95 -12.61
C ALA A 90 -14.79 -4.06 -11.39
N GLY A 91 -13.84 -4.43 -10.54
CA GLY A 91 -13.45 -3.68 -9.35
C GLY A 91 -12.54 -4.48 -8.43
N PHE A 92 -12.42 -3.99 -7.21
CA PHE A 92 -11.69 -4.62 -6.10
C PHE A 92 -12.59 -4.71 -4.89
N SER A 93 -12.81 -5.91 -4.37
CA SER A 93 -13.49 -6.11 -3.09
C SER A 93 -12.55 -5.70 -1.98
N ILE A 94 -12.91 -4.66 -1.22
CA ILE A 94 -12.13 -4.25 -0.06
C ILE A 94 -12.14 -5.38 0.97
N GLU A 95 -13.31 -5.92 1.32
CA GLU A 95 -13.45 -6.95 2.36
C GLU A 95 -12.73 -8.25 2.01
N ALA A 96 -12.88 -8.74 0.76
CA ALA A 96 -12.24 -9.98 0.35
C ALA A 96 -10.75 -9.79 -0.05
N GLY A 97 -10.31 -8.55 -0.26
CA GLY A 97 -8.93 -8.23 -0.59
C GLY A 97 -8.50 -8.71 -1.98
N GLY A 98 -9.33 -8.53 -3.00
CA GLY A 98 -8.96 -8.95 -4.35
C GLY A 98 -9.85 -8.42 -5.46
N VAL A 99 -9.41 -8.63 -6.69
CA VAL A 99 -10.17 -8.26 -7.89
C VAL A 99 -11.41 -9.14 -8.03
N VAL A 100 -12.48 -8.57 -8.58
CA VAL A 100 -13.75 -9.27 -8.83
C VAL A 100 -14.12 -9.27 -10.32
N CYS A 101 -14.83 -10.32 -10.74
CA CYS A 101 -15.51 -10.36 -12.03
C CYS A 101 -16.82 -9.55 -11.98
N ALA A 102 -17.43 -9.28 -13.13
CA ALA A 102 -18.66 -8.49 -13.22
C ALA A 102 -19.86 -9.14 -12.50
N GLU A 103 -19.92 -10.48 -12.47
CA GLU A 103 -20.99 -11.23 -11.81
C GLU A 103 -20.91 -11.06 -10.28
N CYS A 104 -19.76 -11.40 -9.69
CA CYS A 104 -19.57 -11.27 -8.23
C CYS A 104 -19.56 -9.80 -7.76
N ALA A 105 -19.23 -8.84 -8.63
CA ALA A 105 -19.24 -7.43 -8.28
C ALA A 105 -20.65 -6.90 -7.93
N GLY A 106 -21.72 -7.50 -8.46
CA GLY A 106 -23.09 -7.10 -8.14
C GLY A 106 -23.59 -7.60 -6.78
N GLU A 107 -22.90 -8.58 -6.18
CA GLU A 107 -23.30 -9.21 -4.92
C GLU A 107 -22.46 -8.73 -3.72
N ASP A 108 -21.35 -8.05 -3.98
CA ASP A 108 -20.39 -7.59 -2.98
C ASP A 108 -20.50 -6.07 -2.80
N GLU A 109 -21.06 -5.64 -1.66
CA GLU A 109 -21.28 -4.23 -1.33
C GLU A 109 -19.97 -3.46 -1.05
N ALA A 110 -18.85 -4.16 -0.83
CA ALA A 110 -17.55 -3.59 -0.52
C ALA A 110 -16.65 -3.43 -1.77
N VAL A 111 -17.21 -3.54 -2.98
CA VAL A 111 -16.47 -3.37 -4.23
C VAL A 111 -16.23 -1.90 -4.53
N VAL A 112 -14.96 -1.55 -4.73
CA VAL A 112 -14.54 -0.24 -5.20
C VAL A 112 -14.03 -0.30 -6.65
N PRO A 113 -14.17 0.79 -7.43
CA PRO A 113 -13.63 0.85 -8.78
C PRO A 113 -12.11 0.63 -8.80
N LEU A 114 -11.64 -0.22 -9.71
CA LEU A 114 -10.22 -0.42 -9.98
C LEU A 114 -10.01 -0.58 -11.48
N SER A 115 -9.28 0.35 -12.08
CA SER A 115 -8.91 0.27 -13.50
C SER A 115 -7.89 -0.84 -13.75
N SER A 116 -7.78 -1.29 -15.00
CA SER A 116 -6.72 -2.22 -15.41
C SER A 116 -5.33 -1.67 -15.15
N ALA A 117 -5.11 -0.38 -15.40
CA ALA A 117 -3.87 0.31 -15.07
C ALA A 117 -3.58 0.31 -13.56
N GLY A 118 -4.60 0.57 -12.73
CA GLY A 118 -4.48 0.49 -11.27
C GLY A 118 -4.15 -0.92 -10.78
N ARG A 119 -4.81 -1.96 -11.32
CA ARG A 119 -4.49 -3.37 -11.04
C ARG A 119 -3.04 -3.69 -11.37
N SER A 120 -2.57 -3.28 -12.55
CA SER A 120 -1.18 -3.45 -12.97
C SER A 120 -0.21 -2.69 -12.07
N ALA A 121 -0.54 -1.46 -11.67
CA ALA A 121 0.27 -0.65 -10.77
C ALA A 121 0.38 -1.29 -9.37
N ILE A 122 -0.71 -1.80 -8.78
CA ILE A 122 -0.65 -2.53 -7.51
C ILE A 122 0.28 -3.74 -7.65
N GLY A 123 0.14 -4.52 -8.73
CA GLY A 123 1.02 -5.66 -9.01
C GLY A 123 2.49 -5.25 -9.11
N ALA A 124 2.80 -4.17 -9.82
CA ALA A 124 4.16 -3.64 -9.96
C ALA A 124 4.73 -3.15 -8.63
N LEU A 125 3.97 -2.37 -7.85
CA LEU A 125 4.38 -1.89 -6.54
C LEU A 125 4.65 -3.06 -5.58
N MET A 126 3.81 -4.09 -5.58
CA MET A 126 4.01 -5.29 -4.77
C MET A 126 5.24 -6.09 -5.19
N GLY A 127 5.54 -6.18 -6.49
CA GLY A 127 6.66 -6.94 -7.04
C GLY A 127 8.02 -6.26 -6.94
N ALA A 128 8.08 -4.92 -6.98
CA ALA A 128 9.32 -4.16 -6.96
C ALA A 128 10.02 -4.17 -5.59
N ARG A 129 11.34 -4.03 -5.54
CA ARG A 129 12.03 -3.66 -4.29
C ARG A 129 11.71 -2.19 -3.97
N MET A 130 11.73 -1.80 -2.69
CA MET A 130 11.43 -0.41 -2.30
C MET A 130 12.29 0.61 -3.05
N ALA A 131 13.58 0.33 -3.24
CA ALA A 131 14.50 1.19 -3.98
C ALA A 131 14.20 1.31 -5.50
N GLU A 132 13.35 0.45 -6.05
CA GLU A 132 12.96 0.45 -7.47
C GLU A 132 11.61 1.15 -7.70
N VAL A 133 10.86 1.46 -6.63
CA VAL A 133 9.48 1.95 -6.74
C VAL A 133 9.40 3.28 -7.51
N ALA A 134 10.30 4.22 -7.26
CA ALA A 134 10.34 5.50 -7.98
C ALA A 134 10.55 5.29 -9.49
N ALA A 135 11.42 4.35 -9.87
CA ALA A 135 11.72 4.03 -11.26
C ALA A 135 10.58 3.35 -12.01
N LEU A 136 9.50 2.91 -11.33
CA LEU A 136 8.31 2.38 -11.98
C LEU A 136 7.56 3.44 -12.79
N GLY A 137 7.71 4.73 -12.45
CA GLY A 137 7.10 5.84 -13.19
C GLY A 137 5.58 5.72 -13.30
N VAL A 138 4.90 5.32 -12.21
CA VAL A 138 3.44 5.17 -12.20
C VAL A 138 2.81 6.54 -12.46
N PRO A 139 1.95 6.71 -13.49
CA PRO A 139 1.33 8.00 -13.77
C PRO A 139 0.50 8.50 -12.57
N ASP A 140 0.55 9.80 -12.29
CA ASP A 140 -0.09 10.39 -11.10
C ASP A 140 -1.58 10.07 -10.97
N GLU A 141 -2.32 10.11 -12.08
CA GLU A 141 -3.76 9.76 -12.10
C GLU A 141 -4.00 8.31 -11.65
N VAL A 142 -3.13 7.38 -12.07
CA VAL A 142 -3.22 5.98 -11.67
C VAL A 142 -2.81 5.84 -10.20
N LEU A 143 -1.74 6.52 -9.79
CA LEU A 143 -1.26 6.50 -8.42
C LEU A 143 -2.29 7.05 -7.43
N ASP A 144 -3.03 8.11 -7.80
CA ASP A 144 -4.11 8.68 -6.99
C ASP A 144 -5.18 7.64 -6.66
N GLY A 145 -5.67 6.93 -7.69
CA GLY A 145 -6.67 5.89 -7.52
C GLY A 145 -6.15 4.73 -6.67
N VAL A 146 -4.92 4.30 -6.91
CA VAL A 146 -4.28 3.21 -6.16
C VAL A 146 -4.03 3.60 -4.70
N ALA A 147 -3.52 4.80 -4.44
CA ALA A 147 -3.26 5.30 -3.08
C ALA A 147 -4.56 5.38 -2.27
N ARG A 148 -5.65 5.87 -2.87
CA ARG A 148 -6.98 5.89 -2.24
C ARG A 148 -7.48 4.48 -1.92
N LEU A 149 -7.37 3.55 -2.86
CA LEU A 149 -7.75 2.16 -2.65
C LEU A 149 -6.95 1.53 -1.51
N VAL A 150 -5.62 1.67 -1.52
CA VAL A 150 -4.73 1.13 -0.49
C VAL A 150 -5.06 1.74 0.88
N ARG A 151 -5.33 3.05 0.94
CA ARG A 151 -5.80 3.71 2.16
C ARG A 151 -7.09 3.07 2.70
N THR A 152 -8.11 2.91 1.86
CA THR A 152 -9.38 2.28 2.26
C THR A 152 -9.15 0.83 2.72
N PHE A 153 -8.32 0.08 1.99
CA PHE A 153 -8.01 -1.31 2.29
C PHE A 153 -7.32 -1.47 3.66
N VAL A 154 -6.33 -0.61 3.93
CA VAL A 154 -5.63 -0.53 5.22
C VAL A 154 -6.60 -0.14 6.34
N GLN A 155 -7.48 0.85 6.13
CA GLN A 155 -8.47 1.27 7.13
C GLN A 155 -9.50 0.20 7.45
N HIS A 156 -9.86 -0.64 6.47
CA HIS A 156 -10.82 -1.71 6.65
C HIS A 156 -10.26 -2.85 7.52
N HIS A 157 -9.00 -3.23 7.29
CA HIS A 157 -8.42 -4.42 7.94
C HIS A 157 -7.65 -4.11 9.22
N LEU A 158 -7.09 -2.91 9.37
CA LEU A 158 -6.46 -2.55 10.63
C LEU A 158 -7.51 -2.06 11.64
N PRO A 159 -7.59 -2.70 12.82
CA PRO A 159 -8.60 -2.35 13.84
C PRO A 159 -8.35 -0.97 14.47
N ALA A 160 -7.16 -0.38 14.29
CA ALA A 160 -6.77 0.91 14.85
C ALA A 160 -6.61 1.98 13.76
N ARG A 161 -7.26 3.14 13.97
CA ARG A 161 -7.17 4.28 13.07
C ARG A 161 -5.74 4.84 13.07
N MET A 162 -5.11 4.86 11.89
CA MET A 162 -3.86 5.58 11.67
C MET A 162 -4.12 7.08 11.51
N LYS A 163 -3.40 7.89 12.29
CA LYS A 163 -3.44 9.35 12.27
C LYS A 163 -2.75 9.91 11.03
N SER A 164 -1.67 9.28 10.59
CA SER A 164 -0.83 9.74 9.47
C SER A 164 -1.41 9.41 8.09
N LEU A 165 -2.40 8.53 8.01
CA LEU A 165 -2.95 8.04 6.74
C LEU A 165 -3.69 9.12 5.92
N GLY A 166 -3.95 10.30 6.50
CA GLY A 166 -4.44 11.46 5.77
C GLY A 166 -3.47 11.96 4.69
N PHE A 167 -2.20 11.57 4.73
CA PHE A 167 -1.20 11.92 3.72
C PHE A 167 -1.55 11.42 2.29
N LEU A 168 -2.34 10.35 2.17
CA LEU A 168 -2.72 9.78 0.86
C LEU A 168 -3.96 10.42 0.21
N GLY A 169 -4.53 11.48 0.80
CA GLY A 169 -5.74 12.16 0.32
C GLY A 169 -6.99 11.78 1.10
#